data_AF-A0A8T6G357-F1
#
_entry.id   AF-A0A8T6G357-F1
#
_cell.length_a   1.000
_cell.length_b   1.000
_cell.length_c   1.000
_cell.angle_alpha   90.00
_cell.angle_beta   90.00
_cell.angle_gamma   90.00
#
_symmetry.space_group_name_H-M   'P 1'
#
loop_
_entity.id
_entity.type
_entity.pdbx_description
1 polymer ?
#
loop_
_entity_poly.entity_id
_entity_poly.type
_entity_poly.pdbx_seq_one_letter_code
_entity_poly.pdbx_strand_id
1 'polypeptide(L)'
;MGLEIWREMRAVDLLETLPEVDSERIGFYGLSQGGKMALWFPPLEPRIRATIISAFYNERTKKQLVASPHYRPFINTSEQSYFEPDFLTEFSDFDLASLICPRPVMIEHGQKDSSYYIETAREEFFPLKEIYERLGVGERCEWGEFDGPHEIHGVESFAFLDRWLNDGKPPNRSAPTADVTTTPPPPVFVDQAAIQAMRDDTNAQHDRYLDDLADQAYGVRAERWQRDYSSAEAYTRSVAPNREAWLAMMGGLPPAEERVPLDPERRVVADRPDHTVYAVTLGMLPGVRLFGYLLVPKGISEPRAAVVTQHGLGGAVQAVAGLLEEDDAYHRYGRRLAERGYVVFAPHCINGTPRRVRLHNKAIVVGRRLMGLEIWREMKVIDYLQSLPEVDPERIGFYGLSQGGTMALWLTPLESRIRAVVVSAYFNERTRKLNVESEHYRAYVTTDEFHQYYLGQLLEFSDADLGSLICPRPLFIEQGTQDRAVYYKEAEVEFARLHTHYARLGLGDRCVLGIFEGRHEIYAKESFPFLDKWLEHTPTA
;
A
#
# COMPACT_ATOMS: atom_id res chain seq x y z
N MET A 1 0.32 -14.75 -4.32
CA MET A 1 1.29 -15.17 -5.35
C MET A 1 2.40 -16.09 -4.84
N GLY A 2 3.39 -15.62 -4.06
CA GLY A 2 4.54 -16.47 -3.67
C GLY A 2 4.19 -17.80 -2.99
N LEU A 3 3.26 -17.77 -2.02
CA LEU A 3 2.75 -19.00 -1.38
C LEU A 3 1.98 -19.91 -2.35
N GLU A 4 1.25 -19.34 -3.31
CA GLU A 4 0.52 -20.11 -4.33
C GLU A 4 1.51 -20.81 -5.28
N ILE A 5 2.55 -20.10 -5.75
CA ILE A 5 3.61 -20.67 -6.58
C ILE A 5 4.31 -21.82 -5.86
N TRP A 6 4.65 -21.65 -4.59
CA TRP A 6 5.27 -22.70 -3.79
C TRP A 6 4.36 -23.93 -3.65
N ARG A 7 3.05 -23.72 -3.49
CA ARG A 7 2.06 -24.79 -3.47
C ARG A 7 2.03 -25.57 -4.79
N GLU A 8 2.08 -24.88 -5.93
CA GLU A 8 2.16 -25.55 -7.24
C GLU A 8 3.49 -26.32 -7.41
N MET A 9 4.62 -25.80 -6.93
CA MET A 9 5.89 -26.54 -6.90
C MET A 9 5.76 -27.84 -6.08
N ARG A 10 5.09 -27.79 -4.92
CA ARG A 10 4.83 -29.00 -4.11
C ARG A 10 3.87 -29.97 -4.78
N ALA A 11 2.93 -29.49 -5.59
CA ALA A 11 2.08 -30.36 -6.40
C ALA A 11 2.89 -31.11 -7.46
N VAL A 12 3.85 -30.43 -8.12
CA VAL A 12 4.77 -31.07 -9.06
C VAL A 12 5.65 -32.10 -8.36
N ASP A 13 6.21 -31.79 -7.19
CA ASP A 13 6.99 -32.76 -6.41
C ASP A 13 6.19 -34.02 -6.09
N LEU A 14 4.92 -33.86 -5.69
CA LEU A 14 4.04 -35.00 -5.44
C LEU A 14 3.87 -35.84 -6.71
N LEU A 15 3.60 -35.21 -7.85
CA LEU A 15 3.44 -35.92 -9.12
C LEU A 15 4.68 -36.76 -9.47
N GLU A 16 5.89 -36.24 -9.24
CA GLU A 16 7.14 -36.99 -9.49
C GLU A 16 7.33 -38.22 -8.57
N THR A 17 6.65 -38.25 -7.41
CA THR A 17 6.70 -39.42 -6.51
C THR A 17 5.76 -40.54 -6.93
N LEU A 18 4.79 -40.27 -7.83
CA LEU A 18 3.79 -41.24 -8.23
C LEU A 18 4.35 -42.13 -9.35
N PRO A 19 4.42 -43.47 -9.16
CA PRO A 19 4.95 -44.37 -10.18
C PRO A 19 4.11 -44.41 -11.47
N GLU A 20 2.87 -43.94 -11.43
CA GLU A 20 1.98 -43.82 -12.57
C GLU A 20 2.22 -42.57 -13.42
N VAL A 21 3.03 -41.61 -12.95
CA VAL A 21 3.32 -40.36 -13.64
C VAL A 21 4.68 -40.45 -14.34
N ASP A 22 4.70 -40.12 -15.63
CA ASP A 22 5.96 -39.82 -16.31
C ASP A 22 6.39 -38.39 -15.94
N SER A 23 7.41 -38.28 -15.08
CA SER A 23 7.94 -37.00 -14.60
C SER A 23 8.47 -36.10 -15.71
N GLU A 24 8.78 -36.66 -16.89
CA GLU A 24 9.22 -35.91 -18.06
C GLU A 24 8.06 -35.33 -18.88
N ARG A 25 6.80 -35.52 -18.47
CA ARG A 25 5.59 -35.16 -19.25
C ARG A 25 4.53 -34.44 -18.42
N ILE A 26 4.95 -33.55 -17.52
CA ILE A 26 4.02 -32.76 -16.69
C ILE A 26 3.61 -31.49 -17.43
N GLY A 27 2.30 -31.27 -17.61
CA GLY A 27 1.74 -30.03 -18.16
C GLY A 27 1.10 -29.14 -17.11
N PHE A 28 0.90 -27.86 -17.43
CA PHE A 28 0.15 -26.92 -16.60
C PHE A 28 -0.97 -26.27 -17.42
N TYR A 29 -2.21 -26.33 -16.93
CA TYR A 29 -3.37 -25.75 -17.60
C TYR A 29 -4.27 -25.08 -16.56
N GLY A 30 -4.57 -23.80 -16.75
CA GLY A 30 -5.51 -23.09 -15.89
C GLY A 30 -6.34 -22.03 -16.61
N LEU A 31 -7.53 -21.81 -16.07
CA LEU A 31 -8.51 -20.79 -16.48
C LEU A 31 -8.55 -19.65 -15.45
N SER A 32 -8.62 -18.40 -15.88
CA SER A 32 -8.84 -17.24 -15.00
C SER A 32 -7.73 -17.05 -13.96
N GLN A 33 -8.00 -17.18 -12.65
CA GLN A 33 -6.95 -17.23 -11.62
C GLN A 33 -5.99 -18.42 -11.85
N GLY A 34 -6.48 -19.55 -12.34
CA GLY A 34 -5.63 -20.64 -12.82
C GLY A 34 -4.81 -20.24 -14.05
N GLY A 35 -5.36 -19.38 -14.91
CA GLY A 35 -4.64 -18.77 -16.03
C GLY A 35 -3.54 -17.80 -15.56
N LYS A 36 -3.77 -17.05 -14.47
CA LYS A 36 -2.71 -16.30 -13.77
C LYS A 36 -1.60 -17.24 -13.33
N MET A 37 -1.93 -18.35 -12.69
CA MET A 37 -0.92 -19.34 -12.31
C MET A 37 -0.21 -19.94 -13.51
N ALA A 38 -0.92 -20.24 -14.61
CA ALA A 38 -0.32 -20.75 -15.84
C ALA A 38 0.65 -19.75 -16.50
N LEU A 39 0.47 -18.46 -16.26
CA LEU A 39 1.40 -17.43 -16.72
C LEU A 39 2.59 -17.24 -15.75
N TRP A 40 2.36 -17.32 -14.43
CA TRP A 40 3.36 -16.94 -13.41
C TRP A 40 4.22 -18.09 -12.91
N PHE A 41 3.68 -19.31 -12.82
CA PHE A 41 4.37 -20.47 -12.26
C PHE A 41 5.29 -21.17 -13.27
N PRO A 42 4.85 -21.53 -14.49
CA PRO A 42 5.70 -22.22 -15.47
C PRO A 42 7.03 -21.54 -15.77
N PRO A 43 7.16 -20.20 -15.87
CA PRO A 43 8.45 -19.53 -16.00
C PRO A 43 9.47 -19.90 -14.90
N LEU A 44 9.00 -20.21 -13.70
CA LEU A 44 9.81 -20.53 -12.53
C LEU A 44 9.98 -22.04 -12.29
N GLU A 45 9.24 -22.88 -13.03
CA GLU A 45 9.22 -24.32 -12.85
C GLU A 45 9.63 -25.03 -14.15
N PRO A 46 10.91 -25.41 -14.31
CA PRO A 46 11.41 -26.03 -15.54
C PRO A 46 10.85 -27.44 -15.81
N ARG A 47 10.26 -28.09 -14.81
CA ARG A 47 9.63 -29.42 -14.96
C ARG A 47 8.33 -29.37 -15.74
N ILE A 48 7.63 -28.24 -15.78
CA ILE A 48 6.46 -28.07 -16.65
C ILE A 48 6.91 -28.11 -18.12
N ARG A 49 6.36 -29.01 -18.91
CA ARG A 49 6.74 -29.24 -20.31
C ARG A 49 5.80 -28.62 -21.34
N ALA A 50 4.55 -28.39 -20.99
CA ALA A 50 3.57 -27.73 -21.85
C ALA A 50 2.65 -26.86 -20.99
N THR A 51 2.36 -25.65 -21.44
CA THR A 51 1.54 -24.68 -20.68
C THR A 51 0.35 -24.21 -21.50
N ILE A 52 -0.82 -24.16 -20.90
CA ILE A 52 -2.00 -23.52 -21.48
C ILE A 52 -2.49 -22.41 -20.55
N ILE A 53 -2.50 -21.19 -21.08
CA ILE A 53 -2.96 -19.98 -20.38
C ILE A 53 -4.34 -19.64 -20.94
N SER A 54 -5.39 -19.95 -20.17
CA SER A 54 -6.77 -19.73 -20.61
C SER A 54 -7.42 -18.57 -19.86
N ALA A 55 -8.01 -17.64 -20.63
CA ALA A 55 -8.77 -16.49 -20.15
C ALA A 55 -8.07 -15.69 -19.02
N PHE A 56 -6.82 -15.26 -19.27
CA PHE A 56 -6.07 -14.37 -18.37
C PHE A 56 -5.08 -13.46 -19.12
N TYR A 57 -4.38 -14.02 -20.11
CA TYR A 57 -3.34 -13.35 -20.91
C TYR A 57 -3.88 -12.15 -21.67
N ASN A 58 -3.48 -10.93 -21.33
CA ASN A 58 -3.97 -9.68 -21.92
C ASN A 58 -2.92 -8.57 -21.77
N GLU A 59 -3.04 -7.48 -22.54
CA GLU A 59 -2.26 -6.26 -22.26
C GLU A 59 -2.58 -5.76 -20.84
N ARG A 60 -1.59 -5.90 -19.95
CA ARG A 60 -1.79 -5.81 -18.51
C ARG A 60 -2.19 -4.41 -18.08
N THR A 61 -1.63 -3.38 -18.71
CA THR A 61 -1.91 -1.98 -18.36
C THR A 61 -3.37 -1.63 -18.59
N LYS A 62 -3.90 -2.01 -19.76
CA LYS A 62 -5.30 -1.86 -20.15
C LYS A 62 -6.20 -2.61 -19.18
N LYS A 63 -5.93 -3.91 -18.96
CA LYS A 63 -6.73 -4.75 -18.06
C LYS A 63 -6.69 -4.27 -16.60
N GLN A 64 -5.59 -3.70 -16.12
CA GLN A 64 -5.52 -3.16 -14.76
C GLN A 64 -6.17 -1.78 -14.65
N LEU A 65 -5.87 -0.83 -15.54
CA LEU A 65 -6.02 0.60 -15.26
C LEU A 65 -6.98 1.35 -16.19
N VAL A 66 -7.29 0.81 -17.37
CA VAL A 66 -8.00 1.54 -18.43
C VAL A 66 -9.48 1.16 -18.45
N ALA A 67 -10.36 2.17 -18.41
CA ALA A 67 -11.79 1.94 -18.56
C ALA A 67 -12.12 1.46 -19.98
N SER A 68 -13.00 0.48 -20.08
CA SER A 68 -13.39 -0.13 -21.35
C SER A 68 -14.88 -0.46 -21.35
N PRO A 69 -15.58 -0.34 -22.49
CA PRO A 69 -16.94 -0.87 -22.64
C PRO A 69 -16.96 -2.39 -22.85
N HIS A 70 -15.82 -3.02 -23.16
CA HIS A 70 -15.73 -4.44 -23.52
C HIS A 70 -15.40 -5.35 -22.34
N TYR A 71 -14.76 -4.82 -21.30
CA TYR A 71 -14.35 -5.59 -20.13
C TYR A 71 -14.29 -4.70 -18.88
N ARG A 72 -14.33 -5.33 -17.71
CA ARG A 72 -14.15 -4.65 -16.43
C ARG A 72 -12.66 -4.64 -16.03
N PRO A 73 -11.99 -3.47 -15.93
CA PRO A 73 -10.61 -3.42 -15.47
C PRO A 73 -10.51 -3.66 -13.96
N PHE A 74 -9.37 -4.19 -13.49
CA PHE A 74 -9.16 -4.52 -12.08
C PHE A 74 -9.31 -3.31 -11.15
N ILE A 75 -8.95 -2.11 -11.61
CA ILE A 75 -9.08 -0.87 -10.82
C ILE A 75 -10.54 -0.51 -10.48
N ASN A 76 -11.50 -1.12 -11.16
CA ASN A 76 -12.94 -0.95 -10.92
C ASN A 76 -13.56 -2.15 -10.19
N THR A 77 -12.74 -3.02 -9.58
CA THR A 77 -13.16 -4.23 -8.86
C THR A 77 -12.64 -4.20 -7.42
N SER A 78 -13.04 -5.17 -6.59
CA SER A 78 -12.47 -5.40 -5.27
C SER A 78 -11.24 -6.32 -5.31
N GLU A 79 -10.70 -6.62 -6.50
CA GLU A 79 -9.63 -7.62 -6.67
C GLU A 79 -8.24 -7.01 -6.44
N GLN A 80 -7.92 -6.73 -5.17
CA GLN A 80 -6.69 -6.05 -4.76
C GLN A 80 -5.41 -6.89 -5.02
N SER A 81 -5.54 -8.21 -5.05
CA SER A 81 -4.44 -9.17 -5.29
C SER A 81 -3.90 -9.17 -6.73
N TYR A 82 -4.38 -8.27 -7.59
CA TYR A 82 -3.87 -8.08 -8.96
C TYR A 82 -3.02 -6.82 -9.12
N PHE A 83 -2.73 -6.08 -8.04
CA PHE A 83 -1.84 -4.93 -8.05
C PHE A 83 -0.51 -5.28 -7.39
N GLU A 84 0.27 -6.13 -8.07
CA GLU A 84 1.60 -6.52 -7.61
C GLU A 84 2.56 -5.32 -7.72
N PRO A 85 3.35 -5.01 -6.68
CA PRO A 85 4.25 -3.88 -6.69
C PRO A 85 5.19 -3.92 -7.90
N ASP A 86 5.32 -2.77 -8.57
CA ASP A 86 6.31 -2.49 -9.58
C ASP A 86 6.16 -3.37 -10.85
N PHE A 87 5.04 -4.09 -10.98
CA PHE A 87 4.82 -5.02 -12.09
C PHE A 87 4.86 -4.34 -13.45
N LEU A 88 4.13 -3.22 -13.64
CA LEU A 88 4.05 -2.57 -14.96
C LEU A 88 5.34 -1.82 -15.37
N THR A 89 6.32 -1.71 -14.47
CA THR A 89 7.64 -1.17 -14.81
C THR A 89 8.63 -2.25 -15.21
N GLU A 90 8.38 -3.50 -14.83
CA GLU A 90 9.33 -4.61 -15.00
C GLU A 90 8.82 -5.68 -15.97
N PHE A 91 7.51 -5.94 -16.01
CA PHE A 91 6.92 -7.03 -16.77
C PHE A 91 5.55 -6.67 -17.39
N SER A 92 5.28 -7.27 -18.54
CA SER A 92 3.96 -7.48 -19.12
C SER A 92 3.56 -8.96 -19.07
N ASP A 93 2.34 -9.28 -19.51
CA ASP A 93 1.93 -10.68 -19.67
C ASP A 93 2.76 -11.36 -20.76
N PHE A 94 3.08 -10.65 -21.83
CA PHE A 94 3.97 -11.10 -22.88
C PHE A 94 5.36 -11.44 -22.34
N ASP A 95 5.96 -10.57 -21.52
CA ASP A 95 7.29 -10.79 -20.96
C ASP A 95 7.32 -12.09 -20.14
N LEU A 96 6.33 -12.30 -19.27
CA LEU A 96 6.23 -13.53 -18.49
C LEU A 96 6.02 -14.78 -19.36
N ALA A 97 5.15 -14.72 -20.37
CA ALA A 97 4.92 -15.85 -21.27
C ALA A 97 6.16 -16.17 -22.12
N SER A 98 6.97 -15.15 -22.46
CA SER A 98 8.21 -15.34 -23.22
C SER A 98 9.23 -16.17 -22.45
N LEU A 99 9.23 -16.11 -21.11
CA LEU A 99 10.11 -16.91 -20.24
C LEU A 99 9.79 -18.42 -20.26
N ILE A 100 8.64 -18.82 -20.80
CA ILE A 100 8.30 -20.23 -21.03
C ILE A 100 9.12 -20.78 -22.21
N CYS A 101 9.48 -19.92 -23.17
CA CYS A 101 10.23 -20.28 -24.36
C CYS A 101 11.57 -20.99 -24.00
N PRO A 102 11.94 -22.10 -24.67
CA PRO A 102 11.35 -22.68 -25.88
C PRO A 102 10.33 -23.80 -25.61
N ARG A 103 9.75 -23.88 -24.41
CA ARG A 103 8.74 -24.90 -24.10
C ARG A 103 7.39 -24.55 -24.74
N PRO A 104 6.59 -25.54 -25.14
CA PRO A 104 5.25 -25.32 -25.65
C PRO A 104 4.36 -24.45 -24.75
N VAL A 105 3.77 -23.41 -25.33
CA VAL A 105 2.75 -22.55 -24.72
C VAL A 105 1.56 -22.35 -25.68
N MET A 106 0.36 -22.42 -25.13
CA MET A 106 -0.87 -22.06 -25.83
C MET A 106 -1.62 -20.95 -25.07
N ILE A 107 -2.08 -19.94 -25.80
CA ILE A 107 -3.04 -18.96 -25.28
C ILE A 107 -4.43 -19.36 -25.77
N GLU A 108 -5.35 -19.62 -24.83
CA GLU A 108 -6.74 -20.00 -25.13
C GLU A 108 -7.70 -18.88 -24.70
N HIS A 109 -8.63 -18.49 -25.59
CA HIS A 109 -9.53 -17.38 -25.32
C HIS A 109 -10.92 -17.54 -25.95
N GLY A 110 -11.98 -17.31 -25.16
CA GLY A 110 -13.36 -17.23 -25.67
C GLY A 110 -13.66 -15.86 -26.29
N GLN A 111 -14.34 -15.82 -27.43
CA GLN A 111 -14.69 -14.57 -28.13
C GLN A 111 -15.67 -13.67 -27.36
N LYS A 112 -16.48 -14.27 -26.49
CA LYS A 112 -17.53 -13.59 -25.70
C LYS A 112 -17.13 -13.39 -24.24
N ASP A 113 -15.85 -13.57 -23.92
CA ASP A 113 -15.34 -13.31 -22.58
C ASP A 113 -15.46 -11.80 -22.26
N SER A 114 -16.15 -11.48 -21.16
CA SER A 114 -16.37 -10.12 -20.68
C SER A 114 -15.43 -9.74 -19.53
N SER A 115 -14.66 -10.70 -19.04
CA SER A 115 -13.58 -10.50 -18.06
C SER A 115 -12.29 -10.16 -18.78
N TYR A 116 -11.95 -10.87 -19.84
CA TYR A 116 -10.71 -10.71 -20.60
C TYR A 116 -11.06 -10.40 -22.05
N TYR A 117 -10.43 -9.39 -22.64
CA TYR A 117 -10.82 -8.95 -23.98
C TYR A 117 -9.86 -9.49 -25.02
N ILE A 118 -10.41 -10.23 -25.99
CA ILE A 118 -9.61 -11.01 -26.92
C ILE A 118 -8.67 -10.15 -27.77
N GLU A 119 -9.06 -8.93 -28.14
CA GLU A 119 -8.21 -8.06 -28.96
C GLU A 119 -6.95 -7.63 -28.20
N THR A 120 -7.07 -7.33 -26.91
CA THR A 120 -5.90 -7.00 -26.07
C THR A 120 -5.02 -8.21 -25.76
N ALA A 121 -5.57 -9.42 -25.85
CA ALA A 121 -4.78 -10.65 -25.80
C ALA A 121 -4.01 -10.89 -27.13
N ARG A 122 -4.64 -10.62 -28.27
CA ARG A 122 -4.01 -10.73 -29.60
C ARG A 122 -2.85 -9.77 -29.78
N GLU A 123 -2.99 -8.52 -29.30
CA GLU A 123 -1.92 -7.52 -29.29
C GLU A 123 -0.62 -8.06 -28.67
N GLU A 124 -0.73 -8.81 -27.57
CA GLU A 124 0.40 -9.40 -26.84
C GLU A 124 0.85 -10.76 -27.41
N PHE A 125 -0.02 -11.48 -28.13
CA PHE A 125 0.31 -12.81 -28.66
C PHE A 125 1.26 -12.75 -29.86
N PHE A 126 1.08 -11.80 -30.79
CA PHE A 126 1.91 -11.75 -31.99
C PHE A 126 3.40 -11.51 -31.70
N PRO A 127 3.78 -10.59 -30.78
CA PRO A 127 5.17 -10.47 -30.34
C PRO A 127 5.70 -11.78 -29.72
N LEU A 128 4.88 -12.48 -28.92
CA LEU A 128 5.27 -13.78 -28.32
C LEU A 128 5.59 -14.80 -29.41
N LYS A 129 4.70 -14.93 -30.39
CA LYS A 129 4.85 -15.85 -31.52
C LYS A 129 6.13 -15.57 -32.31
N GLU A 130 6.46 -14.30 -32.53
CA GLU A 130 7.65 -13.90 -33.28
C GLU A 130 8.95 -14.40 -32.60
N ILE A 131 9.03 -14.40 -31.27
CA ILE A 131 10.18 -14.95 -30.53
C ILE A 131 10.37 -16.43 -30.87
N TYR A 132 9.30 -17.22 -30.81
CA TYR A 132 9.36 -18.66 -31.11
C TYR A 132 9.70 -18.93 -32.57
N GLU A 133 9.16 -18.14 -33.51
CA GLU A 133 9.46 -18.26 -34.94
C GLU A 133 10.93 -17.96 -35.25
N ARG A 134 11.50 -16.91 -34.64
CA ARG A 134 12.92 -16.57 -34.78
C ARG A 134 13.86 -17.65 -34.27
N LEU A 135 13.43 -18.43 -33.27
CA LEU A 135 14.16 -19.58 -32.73
C LEU A 135 13.93 -20.88 -33.53
N GLY A 136 13.09 -20.84 -34.57
CA GLY A 136 12.76 -22.01 -35.39
C GLY A 136 11.87 -23.03 -34.68
N VAL A 137 11.20 -22.64 -33.60
CA VAL A 137 10.26 -23.46 -32.81
C VAL A 137 8.87 -22.83 -32.77
N GLY A 138 8.50 -22.13 -33.84
CA GLY A 138 7.23 -21.41 -33.95
C GLY A 138 6.03 -22.29 -33.63
N GLU A 139 6.05 -23.56 -34.01
CA GLU A 139 4.98 -24.53 -33.77
C GLU A 139 4.64 -24.75 -32.29
N ARG A 140 5.53 -24.37 -31.37
CA ARG A 140 5.34 -24.49 -29.91
C ARG A 140 4.55 -23.35 -29.29
N CYS A 141 4.29 -22.26 -30.02
CA CYS A 141 3.49 -21.14 -29.54
C CYS A 141 2.17 -21.10 -30.33
N GLU A 142 1.07 -21.50 -29.70
CA GLU A 142 -0.22 -21.70 -30.36
C GLU A 142 -1.30 -20.74 -29.83
N TRP A 143 -2.17 -20.29 -30.74
CA TRP A 143 -3.36 -19.47 -30.42
C TRP A 143 -4.60 -20.34 -30.56
N GLY A 144 -5.41 -20.42 -29.50
CA GLY A 144 -6.70 -21.08 -29.49
C GLY A 144 -7.83 -20.09 -29.22
N GLU A 145 -8.79 -20.03 -30.13
CA GLU A 145 -9.96 -19.16 -29.98
C GLU A 145 -11.22 -19.93 -30.33
N PHE A 146 -12.28 -19.67 -29.56
CA PHE A 146 -13.56 -20.36 -29.73
C PHE A 146 -14.75 -19.41 -29.48
N ASP A 147 -15.90 -19.76 -30.05
CA ASP A 147 -17.14 -19.01 -29.85
C ASP A 147 -17.77 -19.36 -28.49
N GLY A 148 -17.22 -18.79 -27.41
CA GLY A 148 -17.71 -19.02 -26.06
C GLY A 148 -17.39 -17.89 -25.08
N PRO A 149 -17.99 -17.93 -23.89
CA PRO A 149 -17.76 -16.98 -22.80
C PRO A 149 -16.44 -17.28 -22.06
N HIS A 150 -16.36 -16.86 -20.79
CA HIS A 150 -15.24 -17.13 -19.88
C HIS A 150 -15.23 -18.60 -19.41
N GLU A 151 -14.70 -19.50 -20.24
CA GLU A 151 -14.67 -20.95 -19.98
C GLU A 151 -13.48 -21.65 -20.65
N ILE A 152 -13.32 -22.94 -20.38
CA ILE A 152 -12.39 -23.83 -21.08
C ILE A 152 -13.13 -24.46 -22.27
N HIS A 153 -12.54 -24.37 -23.47
CA HIS A 153 -13.11 -25.05 -24.64
C HIS A 153 -12.81 -26.54 -24.64
N GLY A 154 -11.58 -26.92 -24.29
CA GLY A 154 -11.16 -28.32 -24.16
C GLY A 154 -11.02 -29.08 -25.48
N VAL A 155 -11.02 -28.39 -26.63
CA VAL A 155 -10.82 -29.01 -27.95
C VAL A 155 -9.38 -28.82 -28.40
N GLU A 156 -9.01 -27.60 -28.77
CA GLU A 156 -7.65 -27.28 -29.22
C GLU A 156 -6.65 -27.40 -28.07
N SER A 157 -7.06 -27.06 -26.85
CA SER A 157 -6.24 -27.20 -25.64
C SER A 157 -5.89 -28.66 -25.35
N PHE A 158 -6.82 -29.60 -25.50
CA PHE A 158 -6.49 -31.02 -25.33
C PHE A 158 -5.65 -31.57 -26.48
N ALA A 159 -5.92 -31.15 -27.72
CA ALA A 159 -5.07 -31.51 -28.86
C ALA A 159 -3.62 -31.00 -28.70
N PHE A 160 -3.45 -29.81 -28.11
CA PHE A 160 -2.15 -29.25 -27.76
C PHE A 160 -1.42 -30.11 -26.71
N LEU A 161 -2.10 -30.51 -25.63
CA LEU A 161 -1.51 -31.39 -24.61
C LEU A 161 -1.15 -32.77 -25.19
N ASP A 162 -2.01 -33.37 -26.01
CA ASP A 162 -1.72 -34.64 -26.68
C ASP A 162 -0.47 -34.56 -27.55
N ARG A 163 -0.29 -33.44 -28.29
CA ARG A 163 0.90 -33.21 -29.11
C ARG A 163 2.17 -33.16 -28.28
N TRP A 164 2.15 -32.37 -27.20
CA TRP A 164 3.37 -32.00 -26.49
C TRP A 164 3.71 -32.89 -25.29
N LEU A 165 2.73 -33.59 -24.73
CA LEU A 165 2.94 -34.52 -23.61
C LEU A 165 2.78 -35.99 -24.03
N ASN A 166 2.04 -36.30 -25.10
CA ASN A 166 1.79 -37.69 -25.52
C ASN A 166 2.44 -38.06 -26.87
N ASP A 167 3.47 -37.33 -27.31
CA ASP A 167 4.14 -37.50 -28.61
C ASP A 167 3.16 -37.44 -29.81
N GLY A 168 2.07 -36.68 -29.70
CA GLY A 168 1.01 -36.62 -30.72
C GLY A 168 0.20 -37.89 -30.88
N LYS A 169 0.35 -38.87 -29.98
CA LYS A 169 -0.53 -40.03 -29.92
C LYS A 169 -1.86 -39.56 -29.33
N PRO A 170 -3.01 -39.88 -29.95
CA PRO A 170 -4.28 -39.72 -29.26
C PRO A 170 -4.23 -40.56 -27.96
N PRO A 171 -4.90 -40.14 -26.88
CA PRO A 171 -4.98 -40.92 -25.66
C PRO A 171 -5.41 -42.35 -26.02
N ASN A 172 -4.87 -43.34 -25.31
CA ASN A 172 -5.23 -44.75 -25.53
C ASN A 172 -6.70 -44.95 -25.16
N ARG A 173 -7.62 -44.66 -26.09
CA ARG A 173 -9.09 -44.83 -25.97
C ARG A 173 -9.49 -46.32 -26.03
N SER A 174 -8.65 -47.22 -25.52
CA SER A 174 -9.01 -48.61 -25.25
C SER A 174 -9.78 -48.76 -23.93
N ALA A 175 -9.91 -47.69 -23.13
CA ALA A 175 -11.07 -47.53 -22.28
C ALA A 175 -12.29 -47.35 -23.19
N PRO A 176 -13.40 -48.09 -22.99
CA PRO A 176 -14.51 -48.11 -23.93
C PRO A 176 -14.94 -46.69 -24.25
N THR A 177 -15.06 -46.39 -25.55
CA THR A 177 -15.81 -45.24 -26.03
C THR A 177 -17.21 -45.37 -25.45
N ALA A 178 -17.45 -44.76 -24.29
CA ALA A 178 -18.79 -44.49 -23.86
C ALA A 178 -19.38 -43.63 -24.97
N ASP A 179 -20.36 -44.21 -25.68
CA ASP A 179 -21.32 -43.46 -26.45
C ASP A 179 -21.59 -42.15 -25.71
N VAL A 180 -21.38 -41.01 -26.39
CA VAL A 180 -21.82 -39.68 -25.94
C VAL A 180 -23.36 -39.59 -26.04
N THR A 181 -24.03 -40.68 -25.69
CA THR A 181 -25.45 -40.86 -25.46
C THR A 181 -25.63 -41.81 -24.28
N THR A 182 -24.93 -41.59 -23.17
CA THR A 182 -25.24 -42.29 -21.91
C THR A 182 -25.01 -41.34 -20.75
N THR A 183 -25.98 -41.38 -19.83
CA THR A 183 -26.08 -40.65 -18.57
C THR A 183 -24.72 -40.36 -17.94
N PRO A 184 -24.44 -39.13 -17.44
CA PRO A 184 -23.20 -38.86 -16.72
C PRO A 184 -23.00 -39.92 -15.63
N PRO A 185 -21.75 -40.38 -15.39
CA PRO A 185 -21.47 -41.31 -14.31
C PRO A 185 -22.09 -40.75 -13.01
N PRO A 186 -22.66 -41.61 -12.15
CA PRO A 186 -23.27 -41.13 -10.92
C PRO A 186 -22.25 -40.26 -10.18
N PRO A 187 -22.67 -39.10 -9.65
CA PRO A 187 -21.74 -38.22 -8.97
C PRO A 187 -21.04 -39.02 -7.89
N VAL A 188 -19.71 -39.03 -7.94
CA VAL A 188 -18.92 -39.51 -6.81
C VAL A 188 -19.31 -38.61 -5.65
N PHE A 189 -19.99 -39.16 -4.65
CA PHE A 189 -20.34 -38.41 -3.45
C PHE A 189 -19.05 -38.11 -2.71
N VAL A 190 -18.48 -36.95 -3.00
CA VAL A 190 -17.44 -36.38 -2.16
C VAL A 190 -18.15 -35.70 -1.00
N ASP A 191 -17.75 -36.03 0.22
CA ASP A 191 -18.26 -35.37 1.41
C ASP A 191 -17.89 -33.89 1.36
N GLN A 192 -18.84 -33.07 0.95
CA GLN A 192 -18.66 -31.63 0.80
C GLN A 192 -18.34 -30.95 2.13
N ALA A 193 -18.84 -31.49 3.25
CA ALA A 193 -18.53 -30.97 4.57
C ALA A 193 -17.08 -31.28 4.95
N ALA A 194 -16.60 -32.49 4.65
CA ALA A 194 -15.19 -32.84 4.85
C ALA A 194 -14.25 -31.99 3.99
N ILE A 195 -14.57 -31.78 2.70
CA ILE A 195 -13.77 -30.88 1.84
C ILE A 195 -13.76 -29.45 2.40
N GLN A 196 -14.92 -28.95 2.83
CA GLN A 196 -15.00 -27.59 3.37
C GLN A 196 -14.17 -27.47 4.65
N ALA A 197 -14.24 -28.46 5.56
CA ALA A 197 -13.41 -28.48 6.76
C ALA A 197 -11.90 -28.49 6.45
N MET A 198 -11.47 -29.25 5.43
CA MET A 198 -10.08 -29.24 4.98
C MET A 198 -9.64 -27.88 4.42
N ARG A 199 -10.53 -27.18 3.69
CA ARG A 199 -10.26 -25.83 3.19
C ARG A 199 -10.12 -24.84 4.34
N ASP A 200 -11.05 -24.88 5.29
CA ASP A 200 -11.06 -23.98 6.44
C ASP A 200 -9.82 -24.20 7.31
N ASP A 201 -9.43 -25.45 7.56
CA ASP A 201 -8.19 -25.77 8.29
C ASP A 201 -6.94 -25.29 7.54
N THR A 202 -6.87 -25.50 6.22
CA THR A 202 -5.74 -25.02 5.39
C THR A 202 -5.62 -23.49 5.46
N ASN A 203 -6.75 -22.77 5.36
CA ASN A 203 -6.76 -21.32 5.46
C ASN A 203 -6.31 -20.86 6.86
N ALA A 204 -6.82 -21.50 7.92
CA ALA A 204 -6.42 -21.18 9.29
C ALA A 204 -4.94 -21.49 9.56
N GLN A 205 -4.36 -22.50 8.90
CA GLN A 205 -2.92 -22.79 8.96
C GLN A 205 -2.10 -21.69 8.29
N HIS A 206 -2.54 -21.17 7.13
CA HIS A 206 -1.87 -20.03 6.47
C HIS A 206 -1.93 -18.75 7.31
N ASP A 207 -3.08 -18.45 7.92
CA ASP A 207 -3.23 -17.28 8.80
C ASP A 207 -2.26 -17.37 9.97
N ARG A 208 -2.23 -18.51 10.69
CA ARG A 208 -1.28 -18.73 11.79
C ARG A 208 0.17 -18.60 11.36
N TYR A 209 0.54 -19.14 10.20
CA TYR A 209 1.90 -19.03 9.68
C TYR A 209 2.31 -17.56 9.43
N LEU A 210 1.41 -16.75 8.87
CA LEU A 210 1.69 -15.33 8.60
C LEU A 210 1.69 -14.50 9.88
N ASP A 211 0.81 -14.80 10.84
CA ASP A 211 0.79 -14.16 12.16
C ASP A 211 2.07 -14.45 12.95
N ASP A 212 2.53 -15.69 12.97
CA ASP A 212 3.79 -16.08 13.63
C ASP A 212 5.00 -15.32 13.05
N LEU A 213 5.03 -15.13 11.72
CA LEU A 213 6.07 -14.32 11.08
C LEU A 213 5.99 -12.84 11.48
N ALA A 214 4.78 -12.29 11.59
CA ALA A 214 4.56 -10.91 11.98
C ALA A 214 4.95 -10.65 13.45
N ASP A 215 4.67 -11.60 14.35
CA ASP A 215 5.05 -11.53 15.77
C ASP A 215 6.57 -11.63 15.97
N GLN A 216 7.25 -12.47 15.19
CA GLN A 216 8.71 -12.62 15.23
C GLN A 216 9.44 -11.39 14.69
N ALA A 217 8.78 -10.58 13.85
CA ALA A 217 9.42 -9.48 13.14
C ALA A 217 10.04 -8.42 14.07
N TYR A 218 9.51 -8.22 15.30
CA TYR A 218 10.08 -7.24 16.24
C TYR A 218 11.46 -7.62 16.74
N GLY A 219 11.65 -8.88 17.16
CA GLY A 219 12.94 -9.35 17.64
C GLY A 219 14.01 -9.22 16.56
N VAL A 220 13.67 -9.65 15.35
CA VAL A 220 14.58 -9.60 14.19
C VAL A 220 14.97 -8.16 13.83
N ARG A 221 14.03 -7.20 13.83
CA ARG A 221 14.37 -5.81 13.47
C ARG A 221 15.20 -5.11 14.54
N ALA A 222 14.93 -5.35 15.83
CA ALA A 222 15.67 -4.72 16.93
C ALA A 222 17.17 -5.04 16.89
N GLU A 223 17.55 -6.25 16.45
CA GLU A 223 18.95 -6.69 16.30
C GLU A 223 19.67 -6.04 15.12
N ARG A 224 18.93 -5.58 14.09
CA ARG A 224 19.51 -4.98 12.88
C ARG A 224 19.87 -3.51 13.04
N TRP A 225 19.21 -2.79 13.96
CA TRP A 225 19.41 -1.35 14.15
C TRP A 225 20.64 -1.06 15.02
N GLN A 226 21.66 -0.45 14.43
CA GLN A 226 22.92 -0.11 15.09
C GLN A 226 22.84 1.28 15.76
N ARG A 227 22.00 1.43 16.79
CA ARG A 227 21.77 2.73 17.46
C ARG A 227 22.92 3.10 18.41
N ASP A 228 23.51 4.28 18.22
CA ASP A 228 24.52 4.85 19.12
C ASP A 228 23.89 5.83 20.12
N TYR A 229 23.95 5.50 21.41
CA TYR A 229 23.35 6.31 22.48
C TYR A 229 24.36 7.23 23.19
N SER A 230 25.57 7.39 22.66
CA SER A 230 26.62 8.22 23.28
C SER A 230 26.28 9.72 23.29
N SER A 231 25.50 10.19 22.30
CA SER A 231 24.96 11.54 22.25
C SER A 231 23.78 11.62 21.28
N ALA A 232 22.99 12.70 21.36
CA ALA A 232 21.89 12.95 20.42
C ALA A 232 22.35 13.05 18.95
N GLU A 233 23.55 13.60 18.72
CA GLU A 233 24.14 13.72 17.39
C GLU A 233 24.61 12.35 16.88
N ALA A 234 25.29 11.57 17.73
CA ALA A 234 25.72 10.22 17.41
C ALA A 234 24.53 9.30 17.10
N TYR A 235 23.46 9.40 17.89
CA TYR A 235 22.20 8.72 17.64
C TYR A 235 21.64 9.07 16.27
N THR A 236 21.52 10.37 15.97
CA THR A 236 20.98 10.86 14.70
C THR A 236 21.75 10.31 13.49
N ARG A 237 23.09 10.29 13.57
CA ARG A 237 23.95 9.71 12.52
C ARG A 237 23.78 8.21 12.40
N SER A 238 23.73 7.50 13.54
CA SER A 238 23.66 6.03 13.56
C SER A 238 22.38 5.46 12.93
N VAL A 239 21.27 6.20 12.99
CA VAL A 239 19.97 5.80 12.41
C VAL A 239 19.69 6.43 11.04
N ALA A 240 20.66 7.10 10.42
CA ALA A 240 20.50 7.65 9.07
C ALA A 240 20.13 6.58 8.01
N PRO A 241 20.76 5.38 8.00
CA PRO A 241 20.38 4.31 7.06
C PRO A 241 18.92 3.85 7.24
N ASN A 242 18.39 3.90 8.47
CA ASN A 242 16.98 3.56 8.72
C ASN A 242 16.02 4.60 8.12
N ARG A 243 16.41 5.88 8.08
CA ARG A 243 15.62 6.90 7.37
C ARG A 243 15.64 6.69 5.86
N GLU A 244 16.78 6.29 5.31
CA GLU A 244 16.90 5.95 3.88
C GLU A 244 16.03 4.74 3.52
N ALA A 245 16.07 3.67 4.33
CA ALA A 245 15.20 2.51 4.17
C ALA A 245 13.71 2.89 4.27
N TRP A 246 13.35 3.76 5.23
CA TRP A 246 11.98 4.25 5.36
C TRP A 246 11.53 5.06 4.13
N LEU A 247 12.39 5.96 3.63
CA LEU A 247 12.10 6.72 2.40
C LEU A 247 11.96 5.79 1.19
N ALA A 248 12.80 4.76 1.07
CA ALA A 248 12.71 3.76 0.02
C ALA A 248 11.41 2.96 0.09
N MET A 249 10.98 2.53 1.28
CA MET A 249 9.69 1.87 1.50
C MET A 249 8.50 2.74 1.09
N MET A 250 8.62 4.06 1.27
CA MET A 250 7.64 5.05 0.81
C MET A 250 7.74 5.37 -0.70
N GLY A 251 8.58 4.66 -1.46
CA GLY A 251 8.72 4.83 -2.92
C GLY A 251 9.62 5.99 -3.34
N GLY A 252 10.44 6.53 -2.42
CA GLY A 252 11.36 7.63 -2.68
C GLY A 252 10.68 8.98 -2.92
N LEU A 253 11.50 10.00 -3.15
CA LEU A 253 11.03 11.30 -3.60
C LEU A 253 10.85 11.32 -5.12
N PRO A 254 9.99 12.19 -5.67
CA PRO A 254 9.90 12.37 -7.11
C PRO A 254 11.28 12.65 -7.75
N PRO A 255 11.54 12.08 -8.94
CA PRO A 255 12.71 12.41 -9.76
C PRO A 255 12.84 13.93 -9.99
N ALA A 256 14.06 14.41 -10.24
CA ALA A 256 14.33 15.85 -10.32
C ALA A 256 13.52 16.55 -11.42
N GLU A 257 13.33 15.86 -12.55
CA GLU A 257 12.54 16.28 -13.70
C GLU A 257 11.03 16.42 -13.42
N GLU A 258 10.52 15.76 -12.37
CA GLU A 258 9.13 15.90 -11.91
C GLU A 258 8.96 17.02 -10.87
N ARG A 259 10.05 17.62 -10.37
CA ARG A 259 9.97 18.65 -9.33
C ARG A 259 9.69 20.02 -9.94
N VAL A 260 8.52 20.56 -9.64
CA VAL A 260 8.08 21.87 -10.13
C VAL A 260 8.27 22.99 -9.08
N PRO A 261 8.42 24.26 -9.51
CA PRO A 261 8.40 25.41 -8.60
C PRO A 261 7.12 25.50 -7.76
N LEU A 262 7.18 26.17 -6.62
CA LEU A 262 6.00 26.35 -5.74
C LEU A 262 4.87 27.15 -6.38
N ASP A 263 5.21 28.17 -7.19
CA ASP A 263 4.26 29.02 -7.92
C ASP A 263 2.98 29.35 -7.10
N PRO A 264 3.12 30.00 -5.93
CA PRO A 264 2.04 30.09 -4.96
C PRO A 264 0.93 31.05 -5.42
N GLU A 265 -0.32 30.58 -5.38
CA GLU A 265 -1.49 31.43 -5.50
C GLU A 265 -2.14 31.59 -4.12
N ARG A 266 -2.29 32.81 -3.63
CA ARG A 266 -2.84 33.12 -2.30
C ARG A 266 -4.05 34.06 -2.44
N ARG A 267 -5.20 33.69 -1.88
CA ARG A 267 -6.43 34.52 -1.89
C ARG A 267 -7.09 34.55 -0.52
N VAL A 268 -7.44 35.73 -0.02
CA VAL A 268 -8.20 35.88 1.23
C VAL A 268 -9.57 35.21 1.09
N VAL A 269 -9.93 34.38 2.07
CA VAL A 269 -11.24 33.72 2.16
C VAL A 269 -12.01 34.09 3.42
N ALA A 270 -11.32 34.52 4.48
CA ALA A 270 -11.93 35.08 5.67
C ALA A 270 -10.97 36.06 6.34
N ASP A 271 -11.51 37.14 6.91
CA ASP A 271 -10.75 38.08 7.72
C ASP A 271 -11.36 38.14 9.13
N ARG A 272 -10.66 37.58 10.12
CA ARG A 272 -11.12 37.49 11.51
C ARG A 272 -10.44 38.57 12.37
N PRO A 273 -10.92 38.86 13.58
CA PRO A 273 -10.31 39.87 14.45
C PRO A 273 -8.83 39.62 14.75
N ASP A 274 -8.43 38.35 14.88
CA ASP A 274 -7.13 37.90 15.36
C ASP A 274 -6.22 37.35 14.25
N HIS A 275 -6.77 36.84 13.15
CA HIS A 275 -6.00 36.34 12.00
C HIS A 275 -6.74 36.51 10.66
N THR A 276 -6.00 36.42 9.57
CA THR A 276 -6.56 36.36 8.20
C THR A 276 -6.37 34.94 7.64
N VAL A 277 -7.40 34.40 7.00
CA VAL A 277 -7.38 33.08 6.36
C VAL A 277 -7.26 33.22 4.85
N TYR A 278 -6.31 32.51 4.26
CA TYR A 278 -6.04 32.49 2.83
C TYR A 278 -6.22 31.09 2.27
N ALA A 279 -6.95 30.95 1.16
CA ALA A 279 -6.82 29.76 0.32
C ALA A 279 -5.49 29.86 -0.43
N VAL A 280 -4.72 28.77 -0.42
CA VAL A 280 -3.42 28.67 -1.09
C VAL A 280 -3.40 27.47 -2.02
N THR A 281 -2.88 27.64 -3.23
CA THR A 281 -2.48 26.53 -4.10
C THR A 281 -0.99 26.59 -4.40
N LEU A 282 -0.32 25.43 -4.43
CA LEU A 282 1.13 25.31 -4.73
C LEU A 282 1.38 24.24 -5.79
N GLY A 283 2.36 24.45 -6.65
CA GLY A 283 2.89 23.43 -7.56
C GLY A 283 3.50 22.25 -6.79
N MET A 284 3.11 21.02 -7.15
CA MET A 284 3.55 19.79 -6.50
C MET A 284 4.29 18.85 -7.47
N LEU A 285 3.66 18.51 -8.59
CA LEU A 285 4.17 17.66 -9.68
C LEU A 285 3.73 18.25 -11.03
N PRO A 286 4.19 17.76 -12.19
CA PRO A 286 3.75 18.25 -13.49
C PRO A 286 2.23 18.12 -13.63
N GLY A 287 1.55 19.26 -13.80
CA GLY A 287 0.09 19.32 -13.91
C GLY A 287 -0.68 19.04 -12.60
N VAL A 288 -0.01 18.89 -11.46
CA VAL A 288 -0.65 18.64 -10.16
C VAL A 288 -0.29 19.73 -9.17
N ARG A 289 -1.31 20.38 -8.62
CA ARG A 289 -1.20 21.36 -7.54
C ARG A 289 -1.77 20.77 -6.26
N LEU A 290 -1.17 21.13 -5.12
CA LEU A 290 -1.78 20.93 -3.81
C LEU A 290 -2.55 22.19 -3.41
N PHE A 291 -3.49 22.08 -2.47
CA PHE A 291 -4.17 23.24 -1.90
C PHE A 291 -4.34 23.10 -0.38
N GLY A 292 -4.57 24.23 0.28
CA GLY A 292 -4.82 24.30 1.71
C GLY A 292 -5.26 25.69 2.17
N TYR A 293 -5.40 25.85 3.49
CA TYR A 293 -5.61 27.16 4.10
C TYR A 293 -4.39 27.60 4.90
N LEU A 294 -3.91 28.81 4.63
CA LEU A 294 -2.91 29.50 5.44
C LEU A 294 -3.64 30.48 6.37
N LEU A 295 -3.40 30.39 7.67
CA LEU A 295 -3.92 31.31 8.68
C LEU A 295 -2.75 32.13 9.21
N VAL A 296 -2.83 33.45 9.07
CA VAL A 296 -1.77 34.37 9.48
C VAL A 296 -2.29 35.31 10.58
N PRO A 297 -1.73 35.26 11.79
CA PRO A 297 -2.12 36.18 12.88
C PRO A 297 -1.91 37.64 12.49
N LYS A 298 -2.80 38.51 12.97
CA LYS A 298 -2.70 39.96 12.77
C LYS A 298 -1.73 40.59 13.75
N GLY A 299 -1.19 41.74 13.38
CA GLY A 299 -0.33 42.54 14.24
C GLY A 299 1.04 41.90 14.54
N ILE A 300 1.49 40.95 13.72
CA ILE A 300 2.83 40.37 13.84
C ILE A 300 3.87 41.37 13.35
N SER A 301 4.84 41.72 14.22
CA SER A 301 5.99 42.57 13.86
C SER A 301 7.25 41.76 13.59
N GLU A 302 7.28 40.50 14.06
CA GLU A 302 8.39 39.57 13.93
C GLU A 302 7.88 38.21 13.41
N PRO A 303 8.72 37.44 12.71
CA PRO A 303 8.38 36.09 12.26
C PRO A 303 7.95 35.19 13.43
N ARG A 304 6.88 34.41 13.22
CA ARG A 304 6.27 33.54 14.24
C ARG A 304 6.60 32.08 14.00
N ALA A 305 6.51 31.28 15.05
CA ALA A 305 6.46 29.84 14.90
C ALA A 305 5.28 29.44 13.98
N ALA A 306 5.48 28.42 13.17
CA ALA A 306 4.46 27.89 12.28
C ALA A 306 4.07 26.46 12.63
N VAL A 307 2.84 26.06 12.36
CA VAL A 307 2.37 24.68 12.55
C VAL A 307 1.65 24.19 11.30
N VAL A 308 2.09 23.07 10.74
CA VAL A 308 1.31 22.33 9.75
C VAL A 308 0.26 21.51 10.47
N THR A 309 -1.01 21.65 10.07
CA THR A 309 -2.17 21.04 10.73
C THR A 309 -2.93 20.11 9.78
N GLN A 310 -2.62 18.81 9.85
CA GLN A 310 -3.12 17.82 8.91
C GLN A 310 -4.42 17.15 9.39
N HIS A 311 -5.47 17.21 8.57
CA HIS A 311 -6.71 16.47 8.83
C HIS A 311 -6.58 14.97 8.52
N GLY A 312 -7.49 14.18 9.08
CA GLY A 312 -7.61 12.74 8.88
C GLY A 312 -8.38 12.33 7.62
N LEU A 313 -8.55 11.02 7.42
CA LEU A 313 -9.09 10.38 6.21
C LEU A 313 -10.50 10.84 5.82
N GLY A 314 -11.36 11.03 6.83
CA GLY A 314 -12.73 11.52 6.68
C GLY A 314 -12.88 13.02 6.96
N GLY A 315 -11.77 13.72 7.22
CA GLY A 315 -11.79 15.13 7.61
C GLY A 315 -11.84 16.12 6.46
N ALA A 316 -12.00 17.39 6.79
CA ALA A 316 -11.93 18.48 5.84
C ALA A 316 -10.95 19.55 6.32
N VAL A 317 -10.20 20.10 5.38
CA VAL A 317 -9.27 21.22 5.62
C VAL A 317 -9.99 22.47 6.16
N GLN A 318 -11.27 22.65 5.82
CA GLN A 318 -12.14 23.67 6.38
C GLN A 318 -12.41 23.49 7.88
N ALA A 319 -12.54 22.25 8.36
CA ALA A 319 -12.80 21.96 9.78
C ALA A 319 -11.60 22.38 10.63
N VAL A 320 -10.39 22.02 10.18
CA VAL A 320 -9.12 22.41 10.83
C VAL A 320 -8.97 23.93 10.87
N ALA A 321 -9.24 24.61 9.76
CA ALA A 321 -9.19 26.06 9.64
C ALA A 321 -10.36 26.79 10.34
N GLY A 322 -11.31 26.06 10.93
CA GLY A 322 -12.48 26.63 11.59
C GLY A 322 -13.39 27.45 10.67
N LEU A 323 -13.55 26.99 9.43
CA LEU A 323 -14.44 27.56 8.42
C LEU A 323 -15.80 26.82 8.32
N LEU A 324 -15.97 25.73 9.07
CA LEU A 324 -17.26 25.05 9.25
C LEU A 324 -17.96 25.56 10.51
N GLU A 325 -19.29 25.54 10.50
CA GLU A 325 -20.12 25.97 11.65
C GLU A 325 -20.11 24.93 12.78
N GLU A 326 -20.16 23.65 12.43
CA GLU A 326 -20.19 22.56 13.40
C GLU A 326 -18.80 22.30 14.00
N ASP A 327 -18.78 21.99 15.29
CA ASP A 327 -17.58 21.44 15.94
C ASP A 327 -17.53 19.94 15.69
N ASP A 328 -16.38 19.46 15.23
CA ASP A 328 -16.12 18.06 14.96
C ASP A 328 -14.88 17.58 15.73
N ALA A 329 -14.40 16.39 15.40
CA ALA A 329 -13.23 15.77 16.02
C ALA A 329 -11.95 16.63 15.96
N TYR A 330 -11.90 17.65 15.10
CA TYR A 330 -10.74 18.54 15.01
C TYR A 330 -10.79 19.68 16.02
N HIS A 331 -11.97 19.99 16.59
CA HIS A 331 -12.19 21.14 17.47
C HIS A 331 -11.57 22.45 16.96
N ARG A 332 -11.55 22.61 15.63
CA ARG A 332 -10.92 23.72 14.90
C ARG A 332 -9.48 24.00 15.37
N TYR A 333 -8.69 22.97 15.66
CA TYR A 333 -7.37 23.14 16.29
C TYR A 333 -6.40 24.03 15.50
N GLY A 334 -6.46 24.02 14.16
CA GLY A 334 -5.67 24.94 13.33
C GLY A 334 -6.06 26.40 13.54
N ARG A 335 -7.36 26.70 13.60
CA ARG A 335 -7.86 28.03 13.98
C ARG A 335 -7.41 28.43 15.39
N ARG A 336 -7.52 27.53 16.36
CA ARG A 336 -7.14 27.80 17.76
C ARG A 336 -5.64 28.04 17.92
N LEU A 337 -4.80 27.40 17.11
CA LEU A 337 -3.36 27.70 17.05
C LEU A 337 -3.10 29.08 16.44
N ALA A 338 -3.84 29.47 15.39
CA ALA A 338 -3.75 30.83 14.84
C ALA A 338 -4.19 31.90 15.85
N GLU A 339 -5.26 31.66 16.61
CA GLU A 339 -5.72 32.51 17.73
C GLU A 339 -4.66 32.66 18.83
N ARG A 340 -3.75 31.67 18.97
CA ARG A 340 -2.59 31.72 19.88
C ARG A 340 -1.38 32.41 19.26
N GLY A 341 -1.46 32.86 18.01
CA GLY A 341 -0.41 33.61 17.33
C GLY A 341 0.56 32.76 16.49
N TYR A 342 0.28 31.48 16.24
CA TYR A 342 1.04 30.69 15.27
C TYR A 342 0.63 31.05 13.84
N VAL A 343 1.57 31.00 12.89
CA VAL A 343 1.21 30.87 11.48
C VAL A 343 0.81 29.41 11.23
N VAL A 344 -0.36 29.16 10.66
CA VAL A 344 -0.86 27.79 10.48
C VAL A 344 -1.08 27.49 9.01
N PHE A 345 -0.59 26.36 8.53
CA PHE A 345 -0.98 25.82 7.23
C PHE A 345 -1.76 24.52 7.41
N ALA A 346 -2.99 24.48 6.95
CA ALA A 346 -3.83 23.29 6.91
C ALA A 346 -3.89 22.77 5.47
N PRO A 347 -3.09 21.76 5.08
CA PRO A 347 -3.13 21.20 3.73
C PRO A 347 -4.31 20.24 3.57
N HIS A 348 -4.82 20.15 2.33
CA HIS A 348 -5.74 19.08 1.97
C HIS A 348 -4.99 17.76 1.72
N CYS A 349 -5.41 16.68 2.39
CA CYS A 349 -5.02 15.32 2.00
C CYS A 349 -6.12 14.62 1.20
N ILE A 350 -5.73 13.56 0.48
CA ILE A 350 -6.69 12.75 -0.28
C ILE A 350 -7.63 12.04 0.69
N ASN A 351 -8.92 12.35 0.58
CA ASN A 351 -9.97 11.84 1.45
C ASN A 351 -10.66 10.59 0.92
N GLY A 352 -11.16 9.78 1.85
CA GLY A 352 -12.01 8.62 1.59
C GLY A 352 -11.27 7.37 1.12
N THR A 353 -11.62 6.23 1.72
CA THR A 353 -10.98 4.93 1.46
C THR A 353 -11.00 4.52 -0.02
N PRO A 354 -12.15 4.57 -0.75
CA PRO A 354 -12.18 4.11 -2.15
C PRO A 354 -11.25 4.92 -3.06
N ARG A 355 -11.19 6.25 -2.86
CA ARG A 355 -10.33 7.13 -3.66
C ARG A 355 -8.86 6.88 -3.35
N ARG A 356 -8.50 6.69 -2.09
CA ARG A 356 -7.13 6.39 -1.67
C ARG A 356 -6.65 5.05 -2.17
N VAL A 357 -7.43 3.98 -1.99
CA VAL A 357 -7.08 2.64 -2.51
C VAL A 357 -6.88 2.69 -4.02
N ARG A 358 -7.76 3.37 -4.75
CA ARG A 358 -7.60 3.55 -6.18
C ARG A 358 -6.29 4.24 -6.57
N LEU A 359 -5.87 5.27 -5.84
CA LEU A 359 -4.62 5.98 -6.10
C LEU A 359 -3.40 5.19 -5.64
N HIS A 360 -3.51 4.44 -4.54
CA HIS A 360 -2.50 3.52 -4.05
C HIS A 360 -2.21 2.46 -5.11
N ASN A 361 -3.24 1.76 -5.59
CA ASN A 361 -3.12 0.74 -6.63
C ASN A 361 -2.48 1.26 -7.92
N LYS A 362 -2.86 2.48 -8.33
CA LYS A 362 -2.24 3.15 -9.48
C LYS A 362 -0.77 3.47 -9.26
N ALA A 363 -0.39 3.84 -8.04
CA ALA A 363 0.99 4.16 -7.71
C ALA A 363 1.86 2.89 -7.64
N ILE A 364 1.38 1.85 -6.95
CA ILE A 364 2.21 0.66 -6.68
C ILE A 364 2.61 -0.09 -7.94
N VAL A 365 1.73 -0.21 -8.94
CA VAL A 365 2.06 -0.95 -10.17
C VAL A 365 3.05 -0.22 -11.07
N VAL A 366 3.25 1.08 -10.89
CA VAL A 366 4.18 1.91 -11.69
C VAL A 366 5.45 2.31 -10.92
N GLY A 367 5.85 1.53 -9.91
CA GLY A 367 7.08 1.82 -9.17
C GLY A 367 6.99 2.97 -8.17
N ARG A 368 5.79 3.45 -7.84
CA ARG A 368 5.56 4.56 -6.90
C ARG A 368 4.78 4.09 -5.67
N ARG A 369 4.68 4.95 -4.65
CA ARG A 369 3.77 4.73 -3.52
C ARG A 369 2.98 5.99 -3.25
N LEU A 370 1.68 5.83 -2.94
CA LEU A 370 0.81 6.97 -2.66
C LEU A 370 1.35 7.83 -1.51
N MET A 371 1.84 7.20 -0.45
CA MET A 371 2.37 7.92 0.71
C MET A 371 3.63 8.73 0.38
N GLY A 372 4.52 8.26 -0.51
CA GLY A 372 5.67 9.05 -0.98
C GLY A 372 5.24 10.35 -1.67
N LEU A 373 4.15 10.30 -2.46
CA LEU A 373 3.58 11.50 -3.08
C LEU A 373 2.98 12.46 -2.05
N GLU A 374 2.39 11.94 -0.97
CA GLU A 374 1.85 12.76 0.11
C GLU A 374 2.94 13.33 1.03
N ILE A 375 4.02 12.58 1.29
CA ILE A 375 5.22 13.09 1.97
C ILE A 375 5.81 14.24 1.17
N TRP A 376 5.92 14.09 -0.16
CA TRP A 376 6.37 15.16 -1.04
C TRP A 376 5.46 16.39 -0.97
N ARG A 377 4.13 16.21 -0.95
CA ARG A 377 3.17 17.30 -0.75
C ARG A 377 3.50 18.10 0.51
N GLU A 378 3.72 17.42 1.64
CA GLU A 378 4.02 18.10 2.91
C GLU A 378 5.39 18.80 2.89
N MET A 379 6.41 18.22 2.24
CA MET A 379 7.69 18.90 2.04
C MET A 379 7.53 20.21 1.27
N LYS A 380 6.64 20.25 0.26
CA LYS A 380 6.32 21.50 -0.47
C LYS A 380 5.58 22.52 0.40
N VAL A 381 4.73 22.08 1.32
CA VAL A 381 4.10 22.96 2.32
C VAL A 381 5.16 23.60 3.22
N ILE A 382 6.16 22.82 3.65
CA ILE A 382 7.25 23.32 4.49
C ILE A 382 8.16 24.28 3.71
N ASP A 383 8.49 23.98 2.45
CA ASP A 383 9.20 24.91 1.56
C ASP A 383 8.47 26.25 1.46
N TYR A 384 7.14 26.21 1.31
CA TYR A 384 6.33 27.42 1.24
C TYR A 384 6.34 28.19 2.57
N LEU A 385 6.14 27.51 3.70
CA LEU A 385 6.21 28.14 5.02
C LEU A 385 7.56 28.83 5.24
N GLN A 386 8.68 28.21 4.90
CA GLN A 386 10.02 28.83 5.03
C GLN A 386 10.22 30.04 4.10
N SER A 387 9.44 30.16 3.03
CA SER A 387 9.50 31.31 2.12
C SER A 387 8.70 32.52 2.60
N LEU A 388 7.84 32.34 3.61
CA LEU A 388 6.96 33.40 4.11
C LEU A 388 7.70 34.32 5.10
N PRO A 389 7.65 35.65 4.93
CA PRO A 389 8.23 36.58 5.90
C PRO A 389 7.54 36.52 7.28
N GLU A 390 6.32 35.99 7.34
CA GLU A 390 5.56 35.83 8.59
C GLU A 390 6.07 34.64 9.44
N VAL A 391 6.90 33.76 8.90
CA VAL A 391 7.32 32.49 9.51
C VAL A 391 8.79 32.51 9.88
N ASP A 392 9.09 32.10 11.11
CA ASP A 392 10.45 31.76 11.50
C ASP A 392 10.80 30.34 10.98
N PRO A 393 11.75 30.20 10.04
CA PRO A 393 12.06 28.92 9.41
C PRO A 393 12.66 27.89 10.39
N GLU A 394 13.12 28.32 11.56
CA GLU A 394 13.67 27.45 12.60
C GLU A 394 12.61 26.98 13.61
N ARG A 395 11.37 27.45 13.52
CA ARG A 395 10.30 27.14 14.49
C ARG A 395 9.03 26.61 13.81
N ILE A 396 9.17 25.52 13.06
CA ILE A 396 8.04 24.85 12.38
C ILE A 396 7.66 23.55 13.11
N GLY A 397 6.40 23.41 13.52
CA GLY A 397 5.83 22.18 14.07
C GLY A 397 4.92 21.45 13.09
N PHE A 398 4.61 20.19 13.41
CA PHE A 398 3.62 19.39 12.67
C PHE A 398 2.64 18.75 13.65
N TYR A 399 1.35 18.87 13.38
CA TYR A 399 0.27 18.30 14.19
C TYR A 399 -0.76 17.66 13.26
N GLY A 400 -1.02 16.36 13.41
CA GLY A 400 -2.12 15.71 12.69
C GLY A 400 -2.92 14.71 13.52
N LEU A 401 -4.18 14.53 13.11
CA LEU A 401 -5.13 13.56 13.67
C LEU A 401 -5.35 12.41 12.69
N SER A 402 -5.36 11.15 13.17
CA SER A 402 -5.73 9.98 12.37
C SER A 402 -4.80 9.76 11.18
N GLN A 403 -5.29 9.78 9.94
CA GLN A 403 -4.43 9.83 8.73
C GLN A 403 -3.44 11.02 8.76
N GLY A 404 -3.78 12.11 9.44
CA GLY A 404 -2.83 13.19 9.73
C GLY A 404 -1.81 12.81 10.81
N GLY A 405 -2.19 11.97 11.77
CA GLY A 405 -1.27 11.33 12.72
C GLY A 405 -0.32 10.37 12.01
N THR A 406 -0.80 9.60 11.01
CA THR A 406 0.03 8.84 10.07
C THR A 406 1.07 9.75 9.44
N MET A 407 0.62 10.86 8.83
CA MET A 407 1.52 11.80 8.18
C MET A 407 2.54 12.39 9.16
N ALA A 408 2.11 12.78 10.37
CA ALA A 408 2.99 13.29 11.41
C ALA A 408 4.09 12.29 11.78
N LEU A 409 3.74 11.01 11.97
CA LEU A 409 4.71 9.97 12.33
C LEU A 409 5.59 9.52 11.14
N TRP A 410 5.07 9.58 9.92
CA TRP A 410 5.72 9.00 8.73
C TRP A 410 6.58 10.01 7.97
N LEU A 411 6.16 11.27 7.88
CA LEU A 411 6.92 12.35 7.26
C LEU A 411 8.07 12.81 8.14
N THR A 412 7.78 13.08 9.41
CA THR A 412 8.72 13.85 10.24
C THR A 412 10.04 13.13 10.50
N PRO A 413 10.17 11.79 10.52
CA PRO A 413 11.46 11.10 10.44
C PRO A 413 12.36 11.54 9.28
N LEU A 414 11.77 11.89 8.14
CA LEU A 414 12.43 12.25 6.88
C LEU A 414 12.62 13.77 6.71
N GLU A 415 12.02 14.56 7.58
CA GLU A 415 11.95 16.01 7.43
C GLU A 415 12.46 16.70 8.70
N SER A 416 13.75 17.04 8.70
CA SER A 416 14.45 17.60 9.87
C SER A 416 14.09 19.05 10.18
N ARG A 417 13.43 19.78 9.26
CA ARG A 417 12.99 21.16 9.47
C ARG A 417 11.82 21.27 10.45
N ILE A 418 11.03 20.20 10.60
CA ILE A 418 10.02 20.13 11.66
C ILE A 418 10.73 19.97 13.01
N ARG A 419 10.48 20.89 13.94
CA ARG A 419 11.11 20.96 15.26
C ARG A 419 10.30 20.33 16.38
N ALA A 420 8.98 20.28 16.28
CA ALA A 420 8.10 19.63 17.26
C ALA A 420 6.97 18.88 16.54
N VAL A 421 6.64 17.68 17.03
CA VAL A 421 5.65 16.80 16.38
C VAL A 421 4.56 16.42 17.36
N VAL A 422 3.31 16.48 16.91
CA VAL A 422 2.14 15.97 17.63
C VAL A 422 1.42 14.93 16.77
N VAL A 423 1.36 13.70 17.27
CA VAL A 423 0.67 12.55 16.66
C VAL A 423 -0.61 12.30 17.46
N SER A 424 -1.77 12.55 16.87
CA SER A 424 -3.06 12.34 17.52
C SER A 424 -3.82 11.18 16.87
N ALA A 425 -4.36 10.29 17.71
CA ALA A 425 -5.26 9.21 17.30
C ALA A 425 -4.75 8.30 16.17
N TYR A 426 -3.48 7.85 16.26
CA TYR A 426 -2.87 6.97 15.25
C TYR A 426 -1.90 5.93 15.84
N PHE A 427 -1.06 6.34 16.78
CA PHE A 427 0.06 5.55 17.27
C PHE A 427 -0.41 4.28 18.01
N ASN A 428 0.04 3.11 17.55
CA ASN A 428 -0.40 1.82 18.10
C ASN A 428 0.63 0.71 17.87
N GLU A 429 0.43 -0.43 18.54
CA GLU A 429 1.19 -1.65 18.23
C GLU A 429 0.89 -2.05 16.77
N ARG A 430 1.88 -1.88 15.88
CA ARG A 430 1.67 -1.90 14.43
C ARG A 430 1.31 -3.29 13.91
N THR A 431 1.88 -4.36 14.47
CA THR A 431 1.57 -5.74 14.06
C THR A 431 0.10 -6.05 14.35
N ARG A 432 -0.34 -5.78 15.58
CA ARG A 432 -1.74 -5.98 16.00
C ARG A 432 -2.71 -5.12 15.21
N LYS A 433 -2.38 -3.85 15.00
CA LYS A 433 -3.24 -2.93 14.25
C LYS A 433 -3.41 -3.32 12.78
N LEU A 434 -2.41 -3.95 12.16
CA LEU A 434 -2.53 -4.47 10.80
C LEU A 434 -3.32 -5.79 10.77
N ASN A 435 -2.95 -6.77 11.62
CA ASN A 435 -3.32 -8.17 11.40
C ASN A 435 -4.31 -8.77 12.42
N VAL A 436 -4.46 -8.17 13.61
CA VAL A 436 -5.19 -8.81 14.72
C VAL A 436 -6.44 -8.01 15.07
N GLU A 437 -7.61 -8.54 14.69
CA GLU A 437 -8.90 -7.95 15.05
C GLU A 437 -9.10 -7.95 16.57
N SER A 438 -9.73 -6.89 17.08
CA SER A 438 -9.95 -6.67 18.50
C SER A 438 -11.39 -6.23 18.75
N GLU A 439 -11.94 -6.53 19.94
CA GLU A 439 -13.22 -5.96 20.35
C GLU A 439 -13.14 -4.42 20.58
N HIS A 440 -11.93 -3.90 20.81
CA HIS A 440 -11.69 -2.49 21.12
C HIS A 440 -11.47 -1.62 19.88
N TYR A 441 -10.94 -2.19 18.80
CA TYR A 441 -10.64 -1.47 17.56
C TYR A 441 -10.74 -2.40 16.35
N ARG A 442 -10.94 -1.81 15.16
CA ARG A 442 -10.90 -2.56 13.89
C ARG A 442 -9.48 -2.66 13.35
N ALA A 443 -8.96 -3.85 13.13
CA ALA A 443 -7.66 -4.04 12.47
C ALA A 443 -7.78 -3.78 10.97
N TYR A 444 -6.69 -3.36 10.32
CA TYR A 444 -6.75 -3.06 8.89
C TYR A 444 -7.04 -4.29 8.01
N VAL A 445 -6.78 -5.51 8.51
CA VAL A 445 -7.11 -6.76 7.78
C VAL A 445 -8.62 -6.98 7.64
N THR A 446 -9.43 -6.33 8.49
CA THR A 446 -10.89 -6.38 8.44
C THR A 446 -11.53 -5.11 7.86
N THR A 447 -10.74 -4.25 7.21
CA THR A 447 -11.22 -3.05 6.53
C THR A 447 -10.82 -3.03 5.05
N ASP A 448 -11.45 -2.15 4.27
CA ASP A 448 -11.10 -1.92 2.87
C ASP A 448 -9.89 -0.97 2.72
N GLU A 449 -9.09 -0.76 3.77
CA GLU A 449 -8.02 0.23 3.79
C GLU A 449 -6.68 -0.31 3.28
N PHE A 450 -6.69 -0.99 2.12
CA PHE A 450 -5.49 -1.59 1.50
C PHE A 450 -4.30 -0.62 1.34
N HIS A 451 -4.57 0.68 1.28
CA HIS A 451 -3.56 1.73 1.23
C HIS A 451 -2.69 1.87 2.52
N GLN A 452 -2.98 1.10 3.56
CA GLN A 452 -2.22 1.01 4.80
C GLN A 452 -1.14 -0.09 4.77
N TYR A 453 -1.13 -0.96 3.76
CA TYR A 453 -0.14 -2.03 3.63
C TYR A 453 1.05 -1.59 2.77
N TYR A 454 2.25 -1.75 3.32
CA TYR A 454 3.51 -1.51 2.63
C TYR A 454 4.35 -2.78 2.72
N LEU A 455 4.85 -3.24 1.56
CA LEU A 455 5.59 -4.50 1.46
C LEU A 455 6.80 -4.47 2.41
N GLY A 456 6.91 -5.48 3.26
CA GLY A 456 8.02 -5.62 4.20
C GLY A 456 7.98 -4.71 5.44
N GLN A 457 6.95 -3.87 5.62
CA GLN A 457 6.91 -2.89 6.73
C GLN A 457 7.17 -3.51 8.10
N LEU A 458 6.44 -4.57 8.48
CA LEU A 458 6.58 -5.19 9.81
C LEU A 458 7.97 -5.77 10.06
N LEU A 459 8.71 -6.11 9.00
CA LEU A 459 10.08 -6.62 9.08
C LEU A 459 11.11 -5.52 9.39
N GLU A 460 10.74 -4.25 9.25
CA GLU A 460 11.69 -3.13 9.36
C GLU A 460 11.25 -2.04 10.35
N PHE A 461 9.95 -1.72 10.40
CA PHE A 461 9.44 -0.56 11.14
C PHE A 461 8.11 -0.85 11.85
N SER A 462 8.10 -0.56 13.14
CA SER A 462 6.90 -0.31 13.95
C SER A 462 6.66 1.19 14.17
N ASP A 463 5.58 1.55 14.86
CA ASP A 463 5.31 2.95 15.18
C ASP A 463 6.35 3.50 16.16
N ALA A 464 6.80 2.69 17.12
CA ALA A 464 7.89 3.03 18.02
C ALA A 464 9.21 3.23 17.27
N ASP A 465 9.50 2.39 16.27
CA ASP A 465 10.69 2.54 15.44
C ASP A 465 10.68 3.86 14.67
N LEU A 466 9.55 4.21 14.04
CA LEU A 466 9.39 5.49 13.35
C LEU A 466 9.48 6.68 14.31
N GLY A 467 8.84 6.60 15.48
CA GLY A 467 8.97 7.60 16.53
C GLY A 467 10.42 7.77 17.00
N SER A 468 11.19 6.67 17.03
CA SER A 468 12.61 6.70 17.42
C SER A 468 13.48 7.43 16.40
N LEU A 469 13.04 7.57 15.14
CA LEU A 469 13.72 8.36 14.11
C LEU A 469 13.44 9.86 14.22
N ILE A 470 12.42 10.26 14.99
CA ILE A 470 12.14 11.68 15.30
C ILE A 470 13.12 12.19 16.37
N CYS A 471 13.55 11.32 17.28
CA CYS A 471 14.57 11.58 18.30
C CYS A 471 15.84 12.19 17.64
N PRO A 472 16.40 13.30 18.18
CA PRO A 472 16.16 13.89 19.51
C PRO A 472 15.08 14.99 19.56
N ARG A 473 14.27 15.16 18.51
CA ARG A 473 13.26 16.21 18.47
C ARG A 473 12.06 15.88 19.35
N PRO A 474 11.39 16.89 19.93
CA PRO A 474 10.15 16.70 20.68
C PRO A 474 9.03 16.00 19.90
N LEU A 475 8.45 14.98 20.52
CA LEU A 475 7.32 14.18 20.05
C LEU A 475 6.25 14.04 21.14
N PHE A 476 5.04 14.50 20.85
CA PHE A 476 3.85 14.30 21.68
C PHE A 476 2.90 13.33 20.99
N ILE A 477 2.42 12.34 21.74
CA ILE A 477 1.44 11.37 21.27
C ILE A 477 0.19 11.55 22.12
N GLU A 478 -0.97 11.72 21.50
CA GLU A 478 -2.23 11.86 22.22
C GLU A 478 -3.29 10.87 21.76
N GLN A 479 -4.04 10.33 22.73
CA GLN A 479 -4.97 9.25 22.49
C GLN A 479 -6.19 9.32 23.41
N GLY A 480 -7.39 9.29 22.82
CA GLY A 480 -8.65 9.22 23.55
C GLY A 480 -8.96 7.81 24.04
N THR A 481 -9.48 7.68 25.26
CA THR A 481 -9.81 6.37 25.87
C THR A 481 -11.01 5.66 25.24
N GLN A 482 -11.84 6.35 24.45
CA GLN A 482 -13.03 5.84 23.77
C GLN A 482 -12.86 5.76 22.25
N ASP A 483 -11.63 5.93 21.75
CA ASP A 483 -11.31 5.77 20.34
C ASP A 483 -11.49 4.30 19.91
N ARG A 484 -12.21 4.10 18.80
CA ARG A 484 -12.47 2.77 18.20
C ARG A 484 -11.67 2.50 16.93
N ALA A 485 -10.92 3.48 16.45
CA ALA A 485 -9.98 3.31 15.35
C ALA A 485 -8.62 2.84 15.89
N VAL A 486 -8.17 3.37 17.02
CA VAL A 486 -6.92 2.97 17.67
C VAL A 486 -7.13 2.85 19.18
N TYR A 487 -6.45 1.89 19.82
CA TYR A 487 -6.69 1.58 21.21
C TYR A 487 -5.57 2.08 22.12
N TYR A 488 -5.93 2.89 23.12
CA TYR A 488 -4.96 3.57 23.97
C TYR A 488 -4.03 2.63 24.76
N LYS A 489 -4.46 1.42 25.11
CA LYS A 489 -3.60 0.44 25.77
C LYS A 489 -2.50 -0.10 24.85
N GLU A 490 -2.81 -0.32 23.57
CA GLU A 490 -1.79 -0.68 22.59
C GLU A 490 -0.84 0.49 22.32
N ALA A 491 -1.34 1.74 22.40
CA ALA A 491 -0.50 2.93 22.35
C ALA A 491 0.45 3.04 23.57
N GLU A 492 -0.01 2.71 24.79
CA GLU A 492 0.84 2.65 26.00
C GLU A 492 1.99 1.63 25.84
N VAL A 493 1.68 0.43 25.33
CA VAL A 493 2.68 -0.62 25.07
C VAL A 493 3.74 -0.15 24.08
N GLU A 494 3.29 0.39 22.95
CA GLU A 494 4.19 0.86 21.90
C GLU A 494 4.99 2.10 22.36
N PHE A 495 4.40 2.95 23.20
CA PHE A 495 5.06 4.14 23.72
C PHE A 495 6.18 3.78 24.69
N ALA A 496 6.01 2.75 25.51
CA ALA A 496 7.07 2.28 26.41
C ALA A 496 8.33 1.85 25.63
N ARG A 497 8.16 1.22 24.46
CA ARG A 497 9.27 0.87 23.55
C ARG A 497 9.95 2.14 23.01
N LEU A 498 9.17 3.08 22.48
CA LEU A 498 9.66 4.36 21.97
C LEU A 498 10.40 5.19 23.03
N HIS A 499 9.80 5.35 24.20
CA HIS A 499 10.28 6.21 25.27
C HIS A 499 11.65 5.78 25.79
N THR A 500 11.93 4.47 25.76
CA THR A 500 13.25 3.91 26.10
C THR A 500 14.37 4.56 25.28
N HIS A 501 14.15 4.90 24.01
CA HIS A 501 15.16 5.53 23.17
C HIS A 501 15.47 6.97 23.62
N TYR A 502 14.43 7.75 23.94
CA TYR A 502 14.60 9.11 24.48
C TYR A 502 15.22 9.08 25.88
N ALA A 503 14.78 8.16 26.75
CA ALA A 503 15.28 8.01 28.11
C ALA A 503 16.79 7.69 28.15
N ARG A 504 17.26 6.80 27.26
CA ARG A 504 18.69 6.45 27.15
C ARG A 504 19.60 7.63 26.78
N LEU A 505 19.05 8.66 26.14
CA LEU A 505 19.75 9.90 25.81
C LEU A 505 19.56 11.01 26.85
N GLY A 506 18.82 10.74 27.94
CA GLY A 506 18.45 11.76 28.92
C GLY A 506 17.43 12.79 28.39
N LEU A 507 16.69 12.44 27.33
CA LEU A 507 15.73 13.31 26.64
C LEU A 507 14.27 12.89 26.90
N GLY A 508 14.00 12.19 28.00
CA GLY A 508 12.69 11.63 28.30
C GLY A 508 11.56 12.66 28.38
N ASP A 509 11.85 13.94 28.65
CA ASP A 509 10.87 15.03 28.71
C ASP A 509 10.45 15.54 27.31
N ARG A 510 11.14 15.10 26.25
CA ARG A 510 10.82 15.40 24.85
C ARG A 510 9.85 14.41 24.23
N CYS A 511 9.62 13.26 24.86
CA CYS A 511 8.72 12.22 24.35
C CYS A 511 7.59 12.00 25.36
N VAL A 512 6.38 12.41 25.01
CA VAL A 512 5.25 12.49 25.95
C VAL A 512 4.05 11.74 25.38
N LEU A 513 3.36 10.99 26.24
CA LEU A 513 2.08 10.35 25.96
C LEU A 513 0.98 11.03 26.79
N GLY A 514 0.01 11.65 26.12
CA GLY A 514 -1.19 12.22 26.70
C GLY A 514 -2.40 11.32 26.47
N ILE A 515 -2.89 10.68 27.53
CA ILE A 515 -4.15 9.91 27.49
C ILE A 515 -5.26 10.78 28.07
N PHE A 516 -6.36 10.91 27.36
CA PHE A 516 -7.48 11.74 27.78
C PHE A 516 -8.82 11.03 27.63
N GLU A 517 -9.80 11.44 28.44
CA GLU A 517 -11.18 10.99 28.28
C GLU A 517 -11.78 11.66 27.05
N GLY A 518 -11.96 10.88 25.98
CA GLY A 518 -12.42 11.37 24.69
C GLY A 518 -12.43 10.26 23.64
N ARG A 519 -12.89 10.59 22.43
CA ARG A 519 -13.02 9.66 21.30
C ARG A 519 -11.83 9.81 20.34
N HIS A 520 -12.07 9.55 19.06
CA HIS A 520 -11.12 9.76 17.95
C HIS A 520 -11.06 11.25 17.58
N GLU A 521 -10.45 12.09 18.42
CA GLU A 521 -10.50 13.55 18.33
C GLU A 521 -9.23 14.25 18.86
N ILE A 522 -9.09 15.54 18.59
CA ILE A 522 -8.00 16.39 19.08
C ILE A 522 -8.22 16.79 20.54
N TYR A 523 -7.22 16.61 21.41
CA TYR A 523 -7.32 17.06 22.79
C TYR A 523 -6.93 18.53 22.98
N ALA A 524 -5.83 18.96 22.33
CA ALA A 524 -5.24 20.31 22.37
C ALA A 524 -4.78 20.83 23.75
N LYS A 525 -5.31 20.33 24.87
CA LYS A 525 -5.06 20.87 26.22
C LYS A 525 -3.60 20.71 26.66
N GLU A 526 -2.98 19.59 26.33
CA GLU A 526 -1.57 19.30 26.65
C GLU A 526 -0.65 19.49 25.44
N SER A 527 -1.16 19.19 24.24
CA SER A 527 -0.41 19.33 22.99
C SER A 527 -0.12 20.80 22.64
N PHE A 528 -0.98 21.77 22.98
CA PHE A 528 -0.68 23.19 22.75
C PHE A 528 0.45 23.72 23.64
N PRO A 529 0.43 23.56 24.99
CA PRO A 529 1.58 23.92 25.83
C PRO A 529 2.87 23.19 25.43
N PHE A 530 2.77 21.96 24.96
CA PHE A 530 3.92 21.23 24.43
C PHE A 530 4.52 21.92 23.20
N LEU A 531 3.70 22.33 22.23
CA LEU A 531 4.15 23.10 21.07
C LEU A 531 4.74 24.45 21.51
N ASP A 532 4.10 25.16 22.44
CA ASP A 532 4.59 26.44 22.94
C ASP A 532 6.00 26.31 23.54
N LYS A 533 6.22 25.28 24.38
CA LYS A 533 7.53 24.99 24.98
C LYS A 533 8.59 24.73 23.91
N TRP A 534 8.30 23.85 22.97
CA TRP A 534 9.32 23.29 22.07
C TRP A 534 9.52 24.06 20.77
N LEU A 535 8.57 24.91 20.39
CA LEU A 535 8.72 25.90 19.34
C LEU A 535 9.07 27.29 19.89
N GLU A 536 9.35 27.41 21.20
CA GLU A 536 9.69 28.68 21.86
C GLU A 536 8.68 29.80 21.53
N HIS A 537 7.39 29.43 21.53
CA HIS A 537 6.31 30.33 21.14
C HIS A 537 5.65 30.91 22.37
N THR A 538 5.46 32.23 22.36
CA THR A 538 4.69 32.93 23.38
C THR A 538 3.27 33.15 22.85
N PRO A 539 2.24 32.54 23.46
CA PRO A 539 0.86 32.73 23.06
C PRO A 539 0.45 34.20 23.13
N THR A 540 -0.32 34.65 22.15
CA THR A 540 -1.01 35.96 22.24
C THR A 540 -2.10 35.90 23.31
N ALA A 541 -2.25 36.99 24.06
CA ALA A 541 -3.16 37.13 25.20
C ALA A 541 -4.64 37.10 24.81
#